data_AF-A0A1I5PP98-F1
#
_entry.id   AF-A0A1I5PP98-F1
#
_cell.length_a   1.000
_cell.length_b   1.000
_cell.length_c   1.000
_cell.angle_alpha   90.00
_cell.angle_beta   90.00
_cell.angle_gamma   90.00
#
_symmetry.space_group_name_H-M   'P 1'
#
loop_
_entity.id
_entity.type
_entity.pdbx_description
1 polymer ?
#
loop_
_entity_poly.entity_id
_entity_poly.type
_entity_poly.pdbx_seq_one_letter_code
_entity_poly.pdbx_strand_id
1 'polypeptide(L)'
;MHTLNHKGKHFSVQGPLNIARMPQGYPVLFLAGQSEAGRELAAKQADCVFSVSNTLPEAQEFYADIKGRLDRYGRAPDSLKVMPGCAVYVGRSEAEADDLYRELQELITPDVGVAYLSKLVDMDLSAYDCDGPMPDLSVETNAIAAFRVQIGAIVQRENLTIRQAYERVLPSMGHTIFKGTALQVADEMEEWYRGKGADGFLINAPIMPSGLHDFVDLVVPELQRRGLFRTAYEGGTLRDRLGLPTPRNPFFD
;
A
#
# COMPACT_ATOMS: atom_id res chain seq x y z
N MET A 1 -30.31 22.51 -4.14
CA MET A 1 -30.54 21.04 -4.25
C MET A 1 -30.82 20.74 -5.71
N HIS A 2 -30.15 19.76 -6.32
CA HIS A 2 -30.24 19.47 -7.76
C HIS A 2 -30.49 17.98 -8.00
N THR A 3 -31.36 17.63 -8.94
CA THR A 3 -31.51 16.25 -9.42
C THR A 3 -30.30 15.86 -10.28
N LEU A 4 -29.83 14.62 -10.16
CA LEU A 4 -28.72 14.07 -10.94
C LEU A 4 -29.16 13.66 -12.35
N ASN A 5 -30.32 13.03 -12.48
CA ASN A 5 -30.89 12.52 -13.74
C ASN A 5 -29.92 11.67 -14.59
N HIS A 6 -29.04 10.90 -13.94
CA HIS A 6 -28.09 10.03 -14.63
C HIS A 6 -28.82 8.88 -15.33
N LYS A 7 -28.55 8.65 -16.62
CA LYS A 7 -28.98 7.48 -17.39
C LYS A 7 -27.77 6.92 -18.14
N GLY A 8 -27.18 5.87 -17.61
CA GLY A 8 -26.03 5.18 -18.19
C GLY A 8 -26.34 3.74 -18.60
N LYS A 9 -25.32 3.06 -19.13
CA LYS A 9 -25.40 1.65 -19.53
C LYS A 9 -25.78 0.71 -18.37
N HIS A 10 -25.27 1.00 -17.17
CA HIS A 10 -25.41 0.13 -16.00
C HIS A 10 -26.39 0.66 -14.95
N PHE A 11 -26.59 1.98 -14.86
CA PHE A 11 -27.40 2.59 -13.81
C PHE A 11 -28.26 3.73 -14.36
N SER A 12 -29.43 3.91 -13.75
CA SER A 12 -30.33 5.04 -13.99
C SER A 12 -30.77 5.61 -12.64
N VAL A 13 -30.32 6.83 -12.31
CA VAL A 13 -30.46 7.44 -10.98
C VAL A 13 -30.92 8.89 -11.11
N GLN A 14 -32.13 9.18 -10.63
CA GLN A 14 -32.72 10.52 -10.67
C GLN A 14 -32.11 11.49 -9.64
N GLY A 15 -31.88 11.04 -8.41
CA GLY A 15 -31.60 11.93 -7.27
C GLY A 15 -32.84 12.78 -6.87
N PRO A 16 -32.67 13.84 -6.06
CA PRO A 16 -31.43 14.29 -5.43
C PRO A 16 -30.99 13.38 -4.28
N LEU A 17 -29.72 13.50 -3.88
CA LEU A 17 -29.23 12.88 -2.66
C LEU A 17 -29.88 13.57 -1.44
N ASN A 18 -30.31 12.79 -0.44
CA ASN A 18 -31.05 13.26 0.73
C ASN A 18 -30.16 13.69 1.91
N ILE A 19 -28.86 13.90 1.68
CA ILE A 19 -27.90 14.38 2.68
C ILE A 19 -27.14 15.60 2.16
N ALA A 20 -26.78 16.52 3.07
CA ALA A 20 -25.97 17.67 2.76
C ALA A 20 -24.53 17.28 2.36
N ARG A 21 -23.85 18.18 1.66
CA ARG A 21 -22.46 17.99 1.25
C ARG A 21 -21.54 17.98 2.47
N MET A 22 -20.51 17.13 2.45
CA MET A 22 -19.52 17.07 3.52
C MET A 22 -18.65 18.34 3.54
N PRO A 23 -18.09 18.74 4.70
CA PRO A 23 -17.15 19.86 4.77
C PRO A 23 -15.97 19.74 3.80
N GLN A 24 -15.51 18.50 3.55
CA GLN A 24 -14.44 18.17 2.60
C GLN A 24 -14.93 17.89 1.16
N GLY A 25 -16.15 18.28 0.82
CA GLY A 25 -16.78 18.00 -0.46
C GLY A 25 -17.33 16.57 -0.57
N TYR A 26 -16.46 15.58 -0.74
CA TYR A 26 -16.80 14.15 -0.78
C TYR A 26 -15.71 13.31 -0.07
N PRO A 27 -16.01 12.05 0.34
CA PRO A 27 -15.04 11.18 1.01
C PRO A 27 -13.71 11.08 0.27
N VAL A 28 -12.59 10.91 0.98
CA VAL A 28 -11.31 10.65 0.31
C VAL A 28 -11.36 9.28 -0.37
N LEU A 29 -11.07 9.24 -1.66
CA LEU A 29 -11.15 8.03 -2.48
C LEU A 29 -9.80 7.32 -2.55
N PHE A 30 -9.71 6.16 -1.89
CA PHE A 30 -8.58 5.26 -2.01
C PHE A 30 -8.85 4.20 -3.09
N LEU A 31 -7.90 4.00 -4.00
CA LEU A 31 -7.92 2.91 -4.97
C LEU A 31 -6.64 2.07 -4.89
N ALA A 32 -6.74 0.80 -5.26
CA ALA A 32 -5.65 -0.18 -5.17
C ALA A 32 -5.37 -0.89 -6.51
N GLY A 33 -5.85 -0.33 -7.63
CA GLY A 33 -5.73 -0.93 -8.95
C GLY A 33 -4.31 -0.80 -9.51
N GLN A 34 -3.65 -1.94 -9.74
CA GLN A 34 -2.28 -2.01 -10.27
C GLN A 34 -2.21 -2.31 -11.78
N SER A 35 -3.28 -2.80 -12.38
CA SER A 35 -3.38 -3.04 -13.83
C SER A 35 -3.47 -1.72 -14.62
N GLU A 36 -3.21 -1.75 -15.92
CA GLU A 36 -3.32 -0.56 -16.78
C GLU A 36 -4.68 0.15 -16.63
N ALA A 37 -5.78 -0.60 -16.67
CA ALA A 37 -7.12 -0.06 -16.46
C ALA A 37 -7.33 0.49 -15.03
N GLY A 38 -6.76 -0.18 -14.02
CA GLY A 38 -6.80 0.26 -12.62
C GLY A 38 -6.03 1.56 -12.39
N ARG A 39 -4.83 1.66 -12.97
CA ARG A 39 -3.98 2.86 -12.94
C ARG A 39 -4.64 4.03 -13.66
N GLU A 40 -5.29 3.77 -14.79
CA GLU A 40 -6.04 4.79 -15.53
C GLU A 40 -7.26 5.30 -14.75
N LEU A 41 -8.02 4.39 -14.12
CA LEU A 41 -9.12 4.77 -13.23
C LEU A 41 -8.62 5.58 -12.02
N ALA A 42 -7.49 5.17 -11.43
CA ALA A 42 -6.87 5.87 -10.32
C ALA A 42 -6.41 7.28 -10.71
N ALA A 43 -5.72 7.42 -11.84
CA ALA A 43 -5.33 8.73 -12.37
C ALA A 43 -6.55 9.63 -12.59
N LYS A 44 -7.68 9.07 -13.04
CA LYS A 44 -8.92 9.83 -13.25
C LYS A 44 -9.62 10.25 -11.96
N GLN A 45 -9.67 9.39 -10.93
CA GLN A 45 -10.60 9.56 -9.81
C GLN A 45 -10.00 9.45 -8.40
N ALA A 46 -8.87 8.77 -8.21
CA ALA A 46 -8.35 8.49 -6.87
C ALA A 46 -7.77 9.75 -6.22
N ASP A 47 -8.04 9.96 -4.94
CA ASP A 47 -7.31 10.91 -4.10
C ASP A 47 -6.03 10.27 -3.53
N CYS A 48 -6.07 8.97 -3.28
CA CYS A 48 -4.94 8.19 -2.78
C CYS A 48 -4.89 6.84 -3.51
N VAL A 49 -3.69 6.39 -3.80
CA VAL A 49 -3.45 5.08 -4.41
C VAL A 49 -2.59 4.26 -3.48
N PHE A 50 -3.10 3.08 -3.15
CA PHE A 50 -2.32 2.04 -2.51
C PHE A 50 -1.48 1.31 -3.56
N SER A 51 -0.20 1.16 -3.27
CA SER A 51 0.70 0.38 -4.11
C SER A 51 1.37 -0.77 -3.36
N VAL A 52 1.67 -1.81 -4.14
CA VAL A 52 2.48 -2.94 -3.72
C VAL A 52 3.80 -2.80 -4.48
N SER A 53 4.86 -2.44 -3.78
CA SER A 53 6.20 -2.29 -4.33
C SER A 53 7.20 -2.87 -3.34
N ASN A 54 8.12 -3.70 -3.81
CA ASN A 54 9.13 -4.31 -2.93
C ASN A 54 10.35 -3.41 -2.76
N THR A 55 10.73 -2.74 -3.85
CA THR A 55 11.98 -2.00 -3.96
C THR A 55 11.69 -0.54 -4.32
N LEU A 56 12.62 0.35 -3.97
CA LEU A 56 12.50 1.76 -4.32
C LEU A 56 12.43 1.99 -5.85
N PRO A 57 13.22 1.32 -6.71
CA PRO A 57 13.09 1.47 -8.16
C PRO A 57 11.70 1.08 -8.69
N GLU A 58 11.12 -0.03 -8.23
CA GLU A 58 9.74 -0.43 -8.60
C GLU A 58 8.73 0.64 -8.16
N ALA A 59 8.90 1.19 -6.95
CA ALA A 59 8.03 2.24 -6.44
C ALA A 59 8.15 3.54 -7.23
N GLN A 60 9.36 3.91 -7.64
CA GLN A 60 9.64 5.09 -8.48
C GLN A 60 8.99 4.97 -9.86
N GLU A 61 9.08 3.80 -10.49
CA GLU A 61 8.43 3.54 -11.77
C GLU A 61 6.91 3.70 -11.65
N PHE A 62 6.31 3.08 -10.64
CA PHE A 62 4.87 3.20 -10.38
C PHE A 62 4.46 4.66 -10.08
N TYR A 63 5.23 5.35 -9.25
CA TYR A 63 4.97 6.75 -8.90
C TYR A 63 5.03 7.65 -10.13
N ALA A 64 6.06 7.51 -10.96
CA ALA A 64 6.23 8.28 -12.19
C ALA A 64 5.10 8.02 -13.19
N ASP A 65 4.71 6.75 -13.38
CA ASP A 65 3.60 6.35 -14.25
C ASP A 65 2.27 6.97 -13.79
N ILE A 66 1.89 6.77 -12.52
CA ILE A 66 0.62 7.31 -12.00
C ILE A 66 0.59 8.84 -12.06
N LYS A 67 1.67 9.52 -11.65
CA LYS A 67 1.71 10.99 -11.66
C LYS A 67 1.70 11.53 -13.10
N GLY A 68 2.36 10.85 -14.03
CA GLY A 68 2.39 11.23 -15.45
C GLY A 68 1.04 11.12 -16.15
N ARG A 69 0.12 10.28 -15.64
CA ARG A 69 -1.25 10.14 -16.18
C ARG A 69 -2.19 11.28 -15.78
N LEU A 70 -1.90 12.01 -14.71
CA LEU A 70 -2.82 12.97 -14.11
C LEU A 70 -3.17 14.14 -15.04
N ASP A 71 -2.22 14.60 -15.85
CA ASP A 71 -2.41 15.75 -16.76
C ASP A 71 -3.50 15.47 -17.82
N ARG A 72 -3.64 14.21 -18.26
CA ARG A 72 -4.72 13.78 -19.19
C ARG A 72 -6.12 14.05 -18.65
N TYR A 73 -6.24 14.20 -17.33
CA TYR A 73 -7.48 14.47 -16.61
C TYR A 73 -7.54 15.88 -16.01
N GLY A 74 -6.59 16.76 -16.37
CA GLY A 74 -6.50 18.12 -15.85
C GLY A 74 -6.21 18.17 -14.34
N ARG A 75 -5.52 17.15 -13.82
CA ARG A 75 -5.22 17.02 -12.39
C ARG A 75 -3.77 17.39 -12.10
N ALA A 76 -3.56 18.17 -11.04
CA ALA A 76 -2.21 18.48 -10.56
C ALA A 76 -1.56 17.23 -9.92
N PRO A 77 -0.22 17.06 -10.01
CA PRO A 77 0.50 15.93 -9.43
C PRO A 77 0.23 15.71 -7.92
N ASP A 78 0.06 16.79 -7.16
CA ASP A 78 -0.17 16.73 -5.71
C ASP A 78 -1.61 16.42 -5.32
N SER A 79 -2.53 16.37 -6.29
CA SER A 79 -3.95 16.03 -6.06
C SER A 79 -4.21 14.53 -5.89
N LEU A 80 -3.18 13.69 -6.02
CA LEU A 80 -3.22 12.26 -5.75
C LEU A 80 -2.01 11.90 -4.89
N LYS A 81 -2.20 11.14 -3.80
CA LYS A 81 -1.09 10.60 -2.99
C LYS A 81 -0.80 9.14 -3.31
N VAL A 82 0.47 8.80 -3.51
CA VAL A 82 0.91 7.41 -3.69
C VAL A 82 1.40 6.87 -2.35
N MET A 83 0.76 5.81 -1.85
CA MET A 83 1.00 5.26 -0.53
C MET A 83 1.28 3.76 -0.59
N PRO A 84 2.54 3.34 -0.79
CA PRO A 84 2.89 1.93 -0.67
C PRO A 84 2.61 1.41 0.75
N GLY A 85 2.19 0.15 0.83
CA GLY A 85 2.25 -0.57 2.10
C GLY A 85 3.70 -0.83 2.51
N CYS A 86 3.98 -0.83 3.81
CA CYS A 86 5.25 -1.31 4.36
C CYS A 86 5.01 -2.08 5.66
N ALA A 87 5.82 -3.10 5.91
CA ALA A 87 5.91 -3.72 7.22
C ALA A 87 7.07 -3.11 8.00
N VAL A 88 6.86 -2.82 9.28
CA VAL A 88 7.90 -2.21 10.13
C VAL A 88 8.24 -3.12 11.30
N TYR A 89 9.53 -3.43 11.42
CA TYR A 89 10.12 -4.18 12.52
C TYR A 89 11.16 -3.29 13.18
N VAL A 90 10.79 -2.63 14.26
CA VAL A 90 11.66 -1.67 14.95
C VAL A 90 12.09 -2.21 16.31
N GLY A 91 13.37 -2.08 16.63
CA GLY A 91 13.96 -2.42 17.91
C GLY A 91 14.80 -1.28 18.47
N ARG A 92 15.19 -1.34 19.75
CA ARG A 92 16.14 -0.38 20.34
C ARG A 92 17.56 -0.62 19.86
N SER A 93 17.83 -1.82 19.35
CA SER A 93 19.02 -2.18 18.59
C SER A 93 18.63 -2.92 17.31
N GLU A 94 19.57 -3.03 16.38
CA GLU A 94 19.40 -3.84 15.17
C GLU A 94 19.13 -5.32 15.51
N ALA A 95 19.85 -5.84 16.51
CA ALA A 95 19.67 -7.21 16.98
C ALA A 95 18.25 -7.46 17.51
N GLU A 96 17.66 -6.52 18.27
CA GLU A 96 16.28 -6.65 18.74
C GLU A 96 15.27 -6.71 17.58
N ALA A 97 15.47 -5.89 16.54
CA ALA A 97 14.60 -5.90 15.37
C ALA A 97 14.72 -7.20 14.56
N ASP A 98 15.94 -7.73 14.43
CA ASP A 98 16.21 -9.02 13.79
C ASP A 98 15.65 -10.20 14.58
N ASP A 99 15.78 -10.17 15.90
CA ASP A 99 15.22 -11.18 16.80
C ASP A 99 13.70 -11.22 16.69
N LEU A 100 13.04 -10.06 16.73
CA LEU A 100 11.60 -9.95 16.54
C LEU A 100 11.16 -10.50 15.17
N TYR A 101 11.85 -10.11 14.10
CA TYR A 101 11.54 -10.57 12.75
C TYR A 101 11.69 -12.09 12.61
N ARG A 102 12.73 -12.66 13.21
CA ARG A 102 12.98 -14.10 13.21
C ARG A 102 11.98 -14.87 14.06
N GLU A 103 11.71 -14.42 15.28
CA GLU A 103 10.73 -15.05 16.18
C GLU A 103 9.37 -15.14 15.48
N LEU A 104 8.92 -14.06 14.84
CA LEU A 104 7.64 -14.05 14.14
C LEU A 104 7.61 -14.95 12.91
N GLN A 105 8.72 -15.11 12.21
CA GLN A 105 8.82 -16.08 11.13
C GLN A 105 8.77 -17.53 11.63
N GLU A 106 9.42 -17.83 12.76
CA GLU A 106 9.41 -19.17 13.36
C GLU A 106 8.01 -19.60 13.81
N LEU A 107 7.10 -18.65 14.08
CA LEU A 107 5.69 -18.93 14.36
C LEU A 107 4.88 -19.33 13.12
N ILE A 108 5.41 -19.14 11.91
CA ILE A 108 4.75 -19.54 10.65
C ILE A 108 4.99 -21.04 10.43
N THR A 109 4.07 -21.86 10.93
CA THR A 109 4.08 -23.30 10.65
C THR A 109 3.92 -23.55 9.14
N PRO A 110 4.47 -24.66 8.59
CA PRO A 110 4.39 -24.95 7.16
C PRO A 110 2.95 -24.99 6.64
N ASP A 111 2.02 -25.60 7.37
CA ASP A 111 0.61 -25.68 6.96
C ASP A 111 -0.03 -24.30 6.81
N VAL A 112 0.26 -23.38 7.73
CA VAL A 112 -0.22 -21.99 7.68
C VAL A 112 0.45 -21.23 6.52
N GLY A 113 1.78 -21.37 6.38
CA GLY A 113 2.57 -20.73 5.32
C GLY A 113 2.07 -21.11 3.93
N VAL A 114 1.92 -22.42 3.69
CA VAL A 114 1.42 -22.99 2.44
C VAL A 114 -0.02 -22.54 2.17
N ALA A 115 -0.92 -22.63 3.16
CA ALA A 115 -2.31 -22.22 2.98
C ALA A 115 -2.47 -20.73 2.64
N TYR A 116 -1.70 -19.86 3.28
CA TYR A 116 -1.71 -18.43 2.98
C TYR A 116 -1.12 -18.12 1.61
N LEU A 117 0.03 -18.73 1.28
CA LEU A 117 0.65 -18.53 -0.02
C LEU A 117 -0.29 -19.01 -1.14
N SER A 118 -0.94 -20.16 -0.98
CA SER A 118 -1.95 -20.69 -1.91
C SER A 118 -3.07 -19.70 -2.20
N LYS A 119 -3.58 -19.04 -1.17
CA LYS A 119 -4.61 -18.01 -1.31
C LYS A 119 -4.10 -16.78 -2.06
N LEU A 120 -2.87 -16.34 -1.80
CA LEU A 120 -2.28 -15.16 -2.44
C LEU A 120 -1.97 -15.39 -3.92
N VAL A 121 -1.52 -16.60 -4.26
CA VAL A 121 -1.22 -16.97 -5.65
C VAL A 121 -2.41 -17.58 -6.36
N ASP A 122 -3.56 -17.81 -5.70
CA ASP A 122 -4.74 -18.48 -6.26
C ASP A 122 -4.40 -19.85 -6.88
N MET A 123 -3.66 -20.67 -6.14
CA MET A 123 -3.26 -22.02 -6.53
C MET A 123 -3.10 -22.88 -5.28
N ASP A 124 -3.70 -24.07 -5.25
CA ASP A 124 -3.50 -25.01 -4.15
C ASP A 124 -2.07 -25.57 -4.18
N LEU A 125 -1.31 -25.30 -3.12
CA LEU A 125 0.08 -25.69 -2.95
C LEU A 125 0.25 -26.87 -1.99
N SER A 126 -0.84 -27.31 -1.33
CA SER A 126 -0.79 -28.39 -0.33
C SER A 126 -0.39 -29.75 -0.93
N ALA A 127 -0.56 -29.92 -2.24
CA ALA A 127 -0.16 -31.12 -2.98
C ALA A 127 1.33 -31.14 -3.38
N TYR A 128 2.06 -30.05 -3.18
CA TYR A 128 3.46 -29.91 -3.57
C TYR A 128 4.38 -30.13 -2.37
N ASP A 129 5.63 -30.56 -2.65
CA ASP A 129 6.67 -30.58 -1.63
C ASP A 129 7.00 -29.14 -1.21
N CYS A 130 6.84 -28.85 0.09
CA CYS A 130 7.08 -27.53 0.67
C CYS A 130 8.53 -27.06 0.48
N ASP A 131 9.48 -28.00 0.46
CA ASP A 131 10.90 -27.72 0.22
C ASP A 131 11.27 -27.86 -1.28
N GLY A 132 10.29 -28.13 -2.13
CA GLY A 132 10.41 -28.15 -3.59
C GLY A 132 10.26 -26.77 -4.23
N PRO A 133 10.56 -26.66 -5.53
CA PRO A 133 10.42 -25.41 -6.27
C PRO A 133 8.96 -24.97 -6.39
N MET A 134 8.75 -23.66 -6.51
CA MET A 134 7.42 -23.13 -6.78
C MET A 134 6.89 -23.61 -8.15
N PRO A 135 5.62 -24.03 -8.26
CA PRO A 135 4.99 -24.29 -9.56
C PRO A 135 4.90 -23.01 -10.40
N ASP A 136 4.78 -23.17 -11.72
CA ASP A 136 4.62 -22.04 -12.63
C ASP A 136 3.31 -21.29 -12.37
N LEU A 137 3.45 -20.00 -12.02
CA LEU A 137 2.33 -19.11 -11.72
C LEU A 137 1.82 -18.34 -12.96
N SER A 138 2.34 -18.61 -14.16
CA SER A 138 2.01 -17.91 -15.42
C SER A 138 0.55 -18.03 -15.88
N VAL A 139 -0.22 -18.97 -15.33
CA VAL A 139 -1.64 -19.17 -15.67
C VAL A 139 -2.49 -17.98 -15.23
N GLU A 140 -3.31 -17.43 -16.13
CA GLU A 140 -4.26 -16.35 -15.83
C GLU A 140 -5.31 -16.78 -14.78
N THR A 141 -5.56 -15.90 -13.80
CA THR A 141 -6.59 -16.11 -12.77
C THR A 141 -7.44 -14.86 -12.55
N ASN A 142 -8.62 -15.05 -11.97
CA ASN A 142 -9.57 -13.97 -11.64
C ASN A 142 -9.31 -13.32 -10.26
N ALA A 143 -8.27 -13.76 -9.54
CA ALA A 143 -7.95 -13.31 -8.18
C ALA A 143 -7.18 -11.98 -8.15
N ILE A 144 -6.69 -11.58 -6.97
CA ILE A 144 -5.94 -10.33 -6.73
C ILE A 144 -4.64 -10.36 -7.55
N ALA A 145 -4.73 -10.01 -8.82
CA ALA A 145 -3.67 -10.18 -9.82
C ALA A 145 -2.35 -9.54 -9.40
N ALA A 146 -2.41 -8.46 -8.61
CA ALA A 146 -1.24 -7.75 -8.13
C ALA A 146 -0.33 -8.63 -7.26
N PHE A 147 -0.87 -9.34 -6.26
CA PHE A 147 -0.06 -10.18 -5.37
C PHE A 147 0.52 -11.38 -6.11
N ARG A 148 -0.27 -12.10 -6.92
CA ARG A 148 0.23 -13.25 -7.68
C ARG A 148 1.39 -12.89 -8.62
N VAL A 149 1.25 -11.81 -9.39
CA VAL A 149 2.29 -11.34 -10.32
C VAL A 149 3.56 -10.97 -9.56
N GLN A 150 3.40 -10.22 -8.47
CA GLN A 150 4.52 -9.73 -7.68
C GLN A 150 5.24 -10.85 -6.92
N ILE A 151 4.50 -11.80 -6.33
CA ILE A 151 5.06 -13.02 -5.71
C ILE A 151 5.78 -13.87 -6.75
N GLY A 152 5.16 -14.06 -7.94
CA GLY A 152 5.80 -14.77 -9.05
C GLY A 152 7.14 -14.14 -9.46
N ALA A 153 7.21 -12.82 -9.55
CA ALA A 153 8.45 -12.10 -9.84
C ALA A 153 9.53 -12.30 -8.75
N ILE A 154 9.15 -12.26 -7.47
CA ILE A 154 10.07 -12.53 -6.34
C ILE A 154 10.61 -13.95 -6.43
N VAL A 155 9.72 -14.93 -6.55
CA VAL A 155 10.06 -16.35 -6.60
C VAL A 155 10.98 -16.67 -7.78
N GLN A 156 10.69 -16.12 -8.97
CA GLN A 156 11.53 -16.33 -10.16
C GLN A 156 12.90 -15.67 -10.02
N ARG A 157 12.96 -14.45 -9.49
CA ARG A 157 14.22 -13.70 -9.32
C ARG A 157 15.15 -14.37 -8.31
N GLU A 158 14.59 -14.91 -7.23
CA GLU A 158 15.34 -15.45 -6.10
C GLU A 158 15.41 -16.98 -6.08
N ASN A 159 14.74 -17.66 -7.03
CA ASN A 159 14.66 -19.11 -7.17
C ASN A 159 14.25 -19.82 -5.86
N LEU A 160 13.14 -19.35 -5.28
CA LEU A 160 12.67 -19.78 -3.95
C LEU A 160 11.90 -21.11 -4.00
N THR A 161 12.06 -21.93 -2.96
CA THR A 161 11.13 -23.04 -2.66
C THR A 161 9.78 -22.50 -2.18
N ILE A 162 8.76 -23.35 -2.06
CA ILE A 162 7.47 -22.96 -1.48
C ILE A 162 7.64 -22.44 -0.04
N ARG A 163 8.50 -23.10 0.76
CA ARG A 163 8.86 -22.66 2.12
C ARG A 163 9.42 -21.25 2.12
N GLN A 164 10.49 -21.06 1.36
CA GLN A 164 11.19 -19.78 1.30
C GLN A 164 10.30 -18.69 0.71
N ALA A 165 9.41 -19.03 -0.23
CA ALA A 165 8.46 -18.10 -0.80
C ALA A 165 7.47 -17.57 0.25
N TYR A 166 6.90 -18.44 1.08
CA TYR A 166 5.99 -17.96 2.14
C TYR A 166 6.77 -17.20 3.23
N GLU A 167 7.97 -17.65 3.62
CA GLU A 167 8.83 -16.95 4.59
C GLU A 167 9.22 -15.55 4.09
N ARG A 168 9.42 -15.41 2.78
CA ARG A 168 9.75 -14.13 2.15
C ARG A 168 8.55 -13.18 2.01
N VAL A 169 7.35 -13.71 1.78
CA VAL A 169 6.15 -12.93 1.42
C VAL A 169 5.30 -12.59 2.64
N LEU A 170 5.01 -13.56 3.50
CA LEU A 170 4.05 -13.40 4.59
C LEU A 170 4.43 -12.31 5.60
N PRO A 171 5.71 -12.12 5.99
CA PRO A 171 6.07 -11.10 6.97
C PRO A 171 5.73 -9.66 6.56
N SER A 172 5.51 -9.42 5.26
CA SER A 172 5.11 -8.11 4.75
C SER A 172 3.89 -8.15 3.85
N MET A 173 3.29 -9.32 3.64
CA MET A 173 2.30 -9.55 2.58
C MET A 173 2.81 -9.10 1.20
N GLY A 174 4.10 -9.25 0.92
CA GLY A 174 4.75 -8.75 -0.30
C GLY A 174 5.05 -7.25 -0.28
N HIS A 175 4.77 -6.51 0.78
CA HIS A 175 5.22 -5.12 0.86
C HIS A 175 6.72 -5.01 1.16
N THR A 176 7.26 -3.81 1.02
CA THR A 176 8.60 -3.52 1.51
C THR A 176 8.67 -3.69 3.04
N ILE A 177 9.82 -4.11 3.55
CA ILE A 177 10.09 -4.28 4.98
C ILE A 177 11.11 -3.23 5.37
N PHE A 178 10.77 -2.38 6.34
CA PHE A 178 11.72 -1.53 7.03
C PHE A 178 12.05 -2.19 8.37
N LYS A 179 13.32 -2.50 8.60
CA LYS A 179 13.75 -3.27 9.77
C LYS A 179 15.04 -2.71 10.35
N GLY A 180 15.03 -2.47 11.66
CA GLY A 180 16.24 -2.06 12.39
C GLY A 180 15.93 -1.12 13.55
N THR A 181 16.87 -0.24 13.85
CA THR A 181 16.67 0.86 14.80
C THR A 181 15.73 1.93 14.22
N ALA A 182 15.21 2.81 15.09
CA ALA A 182 14.42 3.96 14.64
C ALA A 182 15.12 4.85 13.61
N LEU A 183 16.44 5.00 13.73
CA LEU A 183 17.26 5.76 12.79
C LEU A 183 17.28 5.10 11.41
N GLN A 184 17.58 3.79 11.35
CA GLN A 184 17.62 3.03 10.10
C GLN A 184 16.25 3.02 9.41
N VAL A 185 15.18 2.75 10.15
CA VAL A 185 13.82 2.78 9.58
C VAL A 185 13.46 4.17 9.05
N ALA A 186 13.80 5.24 9.79
CA ALA A 186 13.56 6.60 9.32
C ALA A 186 14.43 6.96 8.10
N ASP A 187 15.68 6.49 8.02
CA ASP A 187 16.55 6.67 6.86
C ASP A 187 15.92 6.06 5.60
N GLU A 188 15.44 4.81 5.68
CA GLU A 188 14.81 4.12 4.55
C GLU A 188 13.50 4.80 4.12
N MET A 189 12.64 5.17 5.09
CA MET A 189 11.39 5.89 4.80
C MET A 189 11.67 7.26 4.16
N GLU A 190 12.70 7.97 4.62
CA GLU A 190 13.14 9.23 4.04
C GLU A 190 13.67 9.05 2.61
N GLU A 191 14.48 8.03 2.38
CA GLU A 191 14.99 7.69 1.05
C GLU A 191 13.83 7.45 0.07
N TRP A 192 12.84 6.68 0.47
CA TRP A 192 11.64 6.41 -0.34
C TRP A 192 10.84 7.68 -0.62
N TYR A 193 10.63 8.53 0.38
CA TYR A 193 9.89 9.78 0.22
C TYR A 193 10.63 10.76 -0.71
N ARG A 194 11.92 11.03 -0.43
CA ARG A 194 12.72 11.97 -1.22
C ARG A 194 13.00 11.44 -2.63
N GLY A 195 13.18 10.13 -2.74
CA GLY A 195 13.37 9.42 -4.00
C GLY A 195 12.12 9.32 -4.87
N LYS A 196 10.97 9.87 -4.46
CA LYS A 196 9.70 9.79 -5.20
C LYS A 196 9.21 8.34 -5.38
N GLY A 197 9.44 7.49 -4.39
CA GLY A 197 8.78 6.18 -4.27
C GLY A 197 7.45 6.25 -3.49
N ALA A 198 7.23 7.30 -2.70
CA ALA A 198 6.05 7.44 -1.84
C ALA A 198 5.73 8.90 -1.49
N ASP A 199 4.44 9.21 -1.30
CA ASP A 199 3.95 10.42 -0.62
C ASP A 199 3.60 10.15 0.86
N GLY A 200 3.63 8.89 1.27
CA GLY A 200 3.30 8.38 2.60
C GLY A 200 3.26 6.86 2.58
N PHE A 201 2.98 6.23 3.72
CA PHE A 201 3.00 4.77 3.83
C PHE A 201 1.74 4.24 4.52
N LEU A 202 1.27 3.07 4.10
CA LEU A 202 0.34 2.29 4.91
C LEU A 202 1.16 1.36 5.81
N ILE A 203 1.20 1.70 7.10
CA ILE A 203 1.99 0.97 8.09
C ILE A 203 1.29 -0.33 8.47
N ASN A 204 1.94 -1.45 8.18
CA ASN A 204 1.55 -2.77 8.66
C ASN A 204 2.48 -3.15 9.83
N ALA A 205 1.94 -3.09 11.05
CA ALA A 205 2.65 -3.62 12.20
C ALA A 205 2.36 -5.13 12.34
N PRO A 206 3.39 -5.99 12.41
CA PRO A 206 3.21 -7.43 12.41
C PRO A 206 2.54 -7.95 13.70
N ILE A 207 2.70 -7.21 14.80
CA ILE A 207 2.00 -7.44 16.07
C ILE A 207 1.22 -6.18 16.44
N MET A 208 -0.08 -6.32 16.69
CA MET A 208 -0.94 -5.22 17.11
C MET A 208 -1.44 -5.45 18.54
N PRO A 209 -1.49 -4.41 19.40
CA PRO A 209 -1.12 -3.02 19.12
C PRO A 209 0.37 -2.68 19.35
N SER A 210 1.17 -3.60 19.91
CA SER A 210 2.54 -3.30 20.36
C SER A 210 3.44 -2.76 19.25
N GLY A 211 3.46 -3.37 18.07
CA GLY A 211 4.29 -2.90 16.96
C GLY A 211 3.88 -1.52 16.45
N LEU A 212 2.59 -1.15 16.59
CA LEU A 212 2.15 0.23 16.32
C LEU A 212 2.66 1.19 17.39
N HIS A 213 2.64 0.80 18.67
CA HIS A 213 3.23 1.61 19.73
C HIS A 213 4.74 1.79 19.50
N ASP A 214 5.48 0.73 19.16
CA ASP A 214 6.91 0.82 18.89
C ASP A 214 7.21 1.77 17.71
N PHE A 215 6.42 1.72 16.63
CA PHE A 215 6.54 2.68 15.54
C PHE A 215 6.28 4.13 15.99
N VAL A 216 5.21 4.35 16.76
CA VAL A 216 4.82 5.68 17.25
C VAL A 216 5.81 6.24 18.28
N ASP A 217 6.36 5.40 19.15
CA ASP A 217 7.22 5.84 20.25
C ASP A 217 8.69 5.94 19.83
N LEU A 218 9.12 5.15 18.84
CA LEU A 218 10.51 5.11 18.38
C LEU A 218 10.72 5.85 17.05
N VAL A 219 9.92 5.56 16.03
CA VAL A 219 10.16 6.06 14.65
C VAL A 219 9.55 7.44 14.41
N VAL A 220 8.32 7.68 14.85
CA VAL A 220 7.65 8.98 14.64
C VAL A 220 8.44 10.17 15.20
N PRO A 221 9.03 10.12 16.43
CA PRO A 221 9.86 11.21 16.93
C PRO A 221 11.09 11.48 16.06
N GLU A 222 11.68 10.44 15.47
CA GLU A 222 12.81 10.59 14.55
C GLU A 222 12.39 11.25 13.24
N LEU A 223 11.25 10.84 12.66
CA LEU A 223 10.68 11.48 11.47
C LEU A 223 10.31 12.96 11.74
N GLN A 224 9.80 13.27 12.95
CA GLN A 224 9.53 14.64 13.38
C GLN A 224 10.82 15.47 13.51
N ARG A 225 11.89 14.91 14.10
CA ARG A 225 13.20 15.55 14.22
C ARG A 225 13.77 15.94 12.85
N ARG A 226 13.49 15.15 11.82
CA ARG A 226 13.90 15.38 10.42
C ARG A 226 12.96 16.30 9.64
N GLY A 227 11.85 16.74 10.24
CA GLY A 227 10.83 17.54 9.56
C GLY A 227 10.03 16.76 8.49
N LEU A 228 10.04 15.43 8.55
CA LEU A 228 9.32 14.55 7.62
C LEU A 228 7.91 14.21 8.11
N PHE A 229 7.64 14.42 9.39
CA PHE A 229 6.33 14.19 9.98
C PHE A 229 5.89 15.35 10.85
N ARG A 230 4.59 15.58 10.90
CA ARG A 230 4.00 16.66 11.70
C ARG A 230 4.17 16.41 13.19
N THR A 231 4.34 17.47 13.97
CA THR A 231 4.43 17.43 15.43
C THR A 231 3.09 17.64 16.13
N ALA A 232 2.10 18.17 15.41
CA ALA A 232 0.73 18.34 15.88
C ALA A 232 -0.26 18.19 14.72
N TYR A 233 -1.52 17.93 15.06
CA TYR A 233 -2.62 18.03 14.12
C TYR A 233 -3.34 19.35 14.31
N GLU A 234 -3.39 20.15 13.26
CA GLU A 234 -4.36 21.25 13.20
C GLU A 234 -5.77 20.67 12.98
N GLY A 235 -6.79 21.42 13.44
CA GLY A 235 -8.19 21.08 13.12
C GLY A 235 -8.41 21.04 11.61
N GLY A 236 -9.43 20.32 11.17
CA GLY A 236 -9.74 20.19 9.74
C GLY A 236 -10.21 18.80 9.34
N THR A 237 -10.35 18.62 8.04
CA THR A 237 -10.86 17.42 7.41
C THR A 237 -9.74 16.43 7.09
N LEU A 238 -10.09 15.22 6.65
CA LEU A 238 -9.09 14.24 6.21
C LEU A 238 -8.32 14.74 4.98
N ARG A 239 -8.99 15.46 4.06
CA ARG A 239 -8.33 16.09 2.90
C ARG A 239 -7.26 17.08 3.33
N ASP A 240 -7.55 17.95 4.30
CA ASP A 240 -6.59 18.94 4.81
C ASP A 240 -5.36 18.23 5.39
N ARG A 241 -5.59 17.17 6.17
CA ARG A 241 -4.50 16.37 6.76
C ARG A 241 -3.63 15.69 5.70
N LEU A 242 -4.20 15.34 4.56
CA LEU A 242 -3.48 14.72 3.44
C LEU A 242 -2.91 15.75 2.46
N GLY A 243 -3.15 17.06 2.67
CA GLY A 243 -2.76 18.10 1.71
C GLY A 243 -3.43 17.91 0.34
N LEU A 244 -4.68 17.44 0.34
CA LEU A 244 -5.49 17.25 -0.87
C LEU A 244 -6.36 18.47 -1.14
N PRO A 245 -6.58 18.84 -2.41
CA PRO A 245 -7.47 19.95 -2.73
C PRO A 245 -8.92 19.62 -2.34
N THR A 246 -9.64 20.63 -1.87
CA THR A 246 -11.09 20.51 -1.69
C THR A 246 -11.76 20.50 -3.07
N PRO A 247 -12.56 19.46 -3.40
CA PRO A 247 -13.22 19.40 -4.70
C PRO A 247 -14.18 20.57 -4.89
N ARG A 248 -14.21 21.16 -6.08
CA ARG A 248 -15.22 22.17 -6.43
C ARG A 248 -16.60 21.52 -6.54
N ASN A 249 -17.64 22.28 -6.22
CA ASN A 249 -19.00 21.84 -6.47
C ASN A 249 -19.35 22.19 -7.92
N PRO A 250 -19.69 21.24 -8.81
CA PRO A 250 -19.97 21.57 -10.20
C PRO A 250 -21.24 22.42 -10.39
N PHE A 251 -22.06 22.59 -9.36
CA PHE A 251 -23.28 23.39 -9.40
C PHE A 251 -23.15 24.78 -8.75
N PHE A 252 -21.99 25.09 -8.14
CA PHE A 252 -21.77 26.36 -7.43
C PHE A 252 -20.32 26.81 -7.65
N ASP A 253 -20.13 28.04 -8.13
CA ASP A 253 -18.83 28.66 -8.36
C ASP A 253 -18.00 28.82 -7.07
#